data_AF-A0A0Q6M7Z5-F1
#
_entry.id   AF-A0A0Q6M7Z5-F1
#
_cell.length_a   1.000
_cell.length_b   1.000
_cell.length_c   1.000
_cell.angle_alpha   90.00
_cell.angle_beta   90.00
_cell.angle_gamma   90.00
#
_symmetry.space_group_name_H-M   'P 1'
#
loop_
_entity.id
_entity.type
_entity.pdbx_description
1 polymer ?
#
loop_
_entity_poly.entity_id
_entity_poly.type
_entity_poly.pdbx_seq_one_letter_code
_entity_poly.pdbx_strand_id
1 'polypeptide(L)' 'MEVDKLVTVYGYSLFDVESGQQLPSTFKAPRSVIEHDFLGVVMEGTAELVNAEALDEQGRFRRVATAWGELS' A
#
# COMPACT_ATOMS: atom_id res chain seq x y z
N MET A 1 -13.14 18.60 15.05
CA MET A 1 -13.02 17.14 15.21
C MET A 1 -12.44 16.65 13.91
N GLU A 2 -11.14 16.36 13.91
CA GLU A 2 -10.50 15.71 12.79
C GLU A 2 -11.10 14.30 12.72
N VAL A 3 -11.76 13.99 11.61
CA VAL A 3 -12.28 12.65 11.41
C VAL A 3 -11.09 11.86 10.90
N ASP A 4 -10.50 11.02 11.75
CA ASP A 4 -9.49 10.04 11.33
C ASP A 4 -10.09 9.19 10.22
N LYS A 5 -9.85 9.58 8.96
CA LYS A 5 -10.42 8.91 7.81
C LYS A 5 -9.61 7.65 7.57
N LEU A 6 -10.09 6.53 8.10
CA LEU A 6 -9.47 5.25 7.87
C LEU A 6 -9.69 4.80 6.42
N VAL A 7 -8.65 4.25 5.80
CA VAL A 7 -8.66 3.75 4.42
C VAL A 7 -8.03 2.36 4.40
N THR A 8 -8.64 1.45 3.64
CA THR A 8 -8.08 0.11 3.43
C THR A 8 -7.05 0.15 2.31
N VAL A 9 -5.83 -0.31 2.61
CA VAL A 9 -4.75 -0.49 1.66
C VAL A 9 -4.43 -1.97 1.46
N TYR A 10 -3.93 -2.29 0.27
CA TYR A 10 -3.58 -3.65 -0.14
C TYR A 10 -2.16 -3.66 -0.70
N GLY A 11 -1.45 -4.77 -0.49
CA GLY A 11 -0.35 -5.15 -1.35
C GLY A 11 -0.87 -5.53 -2.74
N TYR A 12 -0.02 -5.42 -3.75
CA TYR A 12 -0.35 -5.74 -5.13
C TYR A 12 0.89 -6.19 -5.89
N SER A 13 0.71 -6.83 -7.03
CA SER A 13 1.79 -7.15 -7.97
C SER A 13 1.67 -6.34 -9.25
N LEU A 14 2.83 -6.11 -9.88
CA LEU A 14 2.95 -5.53 -11.21
C LEU A 14 3.52 -6.59 -12.15
N PHE A 15 3.04 -6.63 -13.39
CA PHE A 15 3.66 -7.46 -14.41
C PHE A 15 4.90 -6.75 -14.95
N ASP A 16 6.07 -7.33 -14.70
CA ASP A 16 7.31 -6.84 -15.25
C ASP A 16 7.56 -7.48 -16.62
N VAL A 17 7.63 -6.64 -17.66
CA VAL A 17 7.76 -7.10 -19.05
C VAL A 17 9.16 -7.63 -19.34
N GLU A 18 10.18 -7.13 -18.65
CA GLU A 18 11.56 -7.55 -18.85
C GLU A 18 11.80 -8.97 -18.32
N SER A 19 11.34 -9.26 -17.10
CA SER A 19 11.43 -10.61 -16.51
C SER A 19 10.29 -11.55 -16.94
N GLY A 20 9.18 -11.02 -17.44
CA GLY A 20 7.96 -11.77 -17.73
C GLY A 20 7.26 -12.32 -16.49
N GLN A 21 7.52 -11.75 -15.31
CA GLN A 21 6.99 -12.21 -14.03
C GLN A 21 6.12 -11.15 -13.35
N GLN A 22 5.26 -11.60 -12.43
CA GLN A 22 4.59 -10.71 -11.50
C GLN A 22 5.48 -10.45 -10.30
N LEU A 23 5.85 -9.19 -10.08
CA LEU A 23 6.66 -8.77 -8.96
C LEU A 23 5.80 -8.09 -7.90
N PRO A 24 5.95 -8.44 -6.60
CA PRO A 24 5.23 -7.76 -5.53
C PRO A 24 5.70 -6.30 -5.41
N SER A 25 4.74 -5.41 -5.17
CA SER A 25 5.00 -4.02 -4.83
C SER A 25 5.77 -3.89 -3.51
N THR A 26 6.58 -2.84 -3.39
CA THR A 26 7.29 -2.46 -2.16
C THR A 26 6.45 -1.61 -1.21
N PHE A 27 5.20 -1.28 -1.58
CA PHE A 27 4.27 -0.47 -0.81
C PHE A 27 2.82 -0.93 -1.01
N LYS A 28 1.93 -0.53 -0.11
CA LYS A 28 0.49 -0.78 -0.24
C LYS A 28 -0.23 0.45 -0.77
N ALA A 29 -1.41 0.29 -1.34
CA ALA A 29 -2.26 1.40 -1.76
C ALA A 29 -3.75 1.01 -1.72
N PRO A 30 -4.69 1.97 -1.76
CA PRO A 30 -6.10 1.66 -1.89
C PRO A 30 -6.39 0.91 -3.19
N ARG A 31 -7.40 0.01 -3.18
CA ARG A 31 -7.79 -0.78 -4.37
C ARG A 31 -7.95 0.09 -5.62
N SER A 32 -8.67 1.21 -5.50
CA SER A 32 -8.92 2.11 -6.63
C SER A 32 -7.63 2.66 -7.24
N VAL A 33 -6.65 3.02 -6.40
CA VAL A 33 -5.35 3.53 -6.87
C VAL A 33 -4.55 2.42 -7.54
N ILE A 34 -4.56 1.20 -6.98
CA ILE A 34 -3.89 0.04 -7.57
C ILE A 34 -4.44 -0.27 -8.96
N GLU A 35 -5.76 -0.33 -9.10
CA GLU A 35 -6.41 -0.76 -10.33
C GLU A 35 -6.41 0.33 -11.42
N HIS A 36 -6.55 1.61 -11.05
CA HIS A 36 -6.65 2.71 -12.01
C HIS A 36 -5.32 3.39 -12.32
N ASP A 37 -4.50 3.64 -11.30
CA ASP A 37 -3.29 4.47 -11.45
C ASP A 37 -2.04 3.60 -11.64
N PHE A 38 -1.94 2.49 -10.90
CA PHE A 38 -0.80 1.58 -10.98
C PHE A 38 -1.00 0.40 -11.91
N LEU A 39 -2.24 0.14 -12.35
CA LEU A 39 -2.62 -0.99 -13.20
C LEU A 39 -2.12 -2.35 -12.65
N GLY A 40 -2.10 -2.48 -11.33
CA GLY A 40 -1.62 -3.66 -10.61
C GLY A 40 -2.72 -4.66 -10.29
N VAL A 41 -2.31 -5.86 -9.85
CA VAL A 41 -3.23 -6.90 -9.38
C VAL A 41 -3.24 -6.90 -7.85
N VAL A 42 -4.41 -6.62 -7.27
CA VAL A 42 -4.62 -6.56 -5.81
C VAL A 42 -4.41 -7.93 -5.16
N MET A 43 -3.71 -7.96 -4.02
CA MET A 43 -3.57 -9.14 -3.17
C MET A 43 -4.52 -9.04 -1.97
N GLU A 44 -5.74 -9.56 -2.11
CA GLU A 44 -6.82 -9.44 -1.11
C GLU A 44 -6.42 -9.83 0.32
N GLY A 45 -5.59 -10.87 0.47
CA GLY A 45 -5.12 -11.36 1.78
C GLY A 45 -4.17 -10.41 2.53
N THR A 46 -3.88 -9.23 1.98
CA THR A 46 -2.94 -8.25 2.55
C THR A 46 -3.62 -6.95 3.00
N ALA A 47 -4.95 -6.93 3.05
CA ALA A 47 -5.75 -5.80 3.48
C ALA A 47 -5.30 -5.28 4.85
N GLU A 48 -5.10 -3.97 4.94
CA GLU A 48 -4.69 -3.28 6.17
C GLU A 48 -5.45 -1.96 6.26
N LEU A 49 -5.97 -1.65 7.44
CA LEU A 49 -6.67 -0.40 7.69
C LEU A 49 -5.68 0.61 8.26
N VAL A 50 -5.49 1.73 7.56
CA VAL A 50 -4.53 2.78 7.94
C VAL A 50 -5.22 4.15 7.97
N ASN A 51 -4.62 5.11 8.66
CA ASN A 51 -5.08 6.50 8.58
C ASN A 51 -4.80 7.04 7.16
N ALA A 52 -5.75 7.77 6.56
CA ALA A 52 -5.56 8.43 5.26
C ALA A 52 -4.33 9.35 5.26
N GLU A 53 -3.99 9.96 6.40
CA GLU A 53 -2.82 10.83 6.54
C GLU A 53 -1.49 10.07 6.46
N ALA A 54 -1.50 8.74 6.62
CA ALA A 54 -0.33 7.90 6.42
C ALA A 54 -0.06 7.60 4.93
N LEU A 55 -0.96 8.00 4.02
CA LEU A 55 -0.75 7.90 2.58
C LEU A 55 0.02 9.12 2.10
N ASP A 56 0.97 8.91 1.18
CA ASP A 56 1.58 10.03 0.47
C ASP A 56 0.63 10.64 -0.56
N GLU A 57 1.08 11.71 -1.23
CA GLU A 57 0.32 12.41 -2.27
C GLU A 57 -0.10 11.52 -3.46
N GLN A 58 0.54 10.34 -3.62
CA GLN A 58 0.21 9.35 -4.65
C GLN A 58 -0.64 8.19 -4.11
N GLY A 59 -1.15 8.30 -2.87
CA GLY A 59 -1.97 7.25 -2.25
C GLY A 59 -1.19 6.03 -1.80
N ARG A 60 0.14 6.13 -1.65
CA ARG A 60 0.98 4.99 -1.25
C ARG A 60 1.17 4.96 0.26
N PHE A 61 0.97 3.79 0.83
CA PHE A 61 1.31 3.46 2.20
C PHE A 61 2.61 2.67 2.26
N ARG A 62 3.60 3.21 2.96
CA ARG A 62 4.80 2.48 3.35
C ARG A 62 4.83 2.42 4.86
N ARG A 63 4.95 1.21 5.40
CA ARG A 63 5.25 1.03 6.81
C ARG A 63 6.70 1.46 7.01
N VAL A 64 6.90 2.73 7.36
CA VAL A 64 8.19 3.20 7.84
C VAL A 64 8.42 2.43 9.13
N ALA A 65 9.43 1.55 9.14
CA ALA A 65 9.95 1.04 10.39
C ALA A 65 10.45 2.28 11.14
N THR A 66 9.68 2.78 12.10
CA THR A 66 10.22 3.70 13.09
C THR A 66 11.36 2.94 13.73
N ALA A 67 12.59 3.33 13.41
CA ALA A 67 13.78 2.73 13.97
C ALA A 67 13.62 2.70 15.50
N TRP A 68 14.05 1.58 16.10
CA TRP A 68 13.90 1.24 17.52
C TRP A 68 12.51 0.72 17.85
N GLY A 69 12.37 -0.61 17.82
CA GLY A 69 11.36 -1.28 18.63
C GLY A 69 11.47 -0.77 20.06
N GLU A 70 10.33 -0.57 20.72
CA GLU A 70 10.28 -0.21 22.13
C GLU A 70 11.27 -1.08 22.91
N LEU A 71 12.32 -0.44 23.43
CA LEU A 71 13.08 -1.00 24.52
C LEU A 71 12.16 -0.91 25.73
N SER A 72 11.54 -2.04 26.09
CA SER A 72 10.95 -2.26 27.40
C SER A 72 11.81 -3.25 28.18
#